data_AF-A0A959Q7S0-F1
#
_entry.id   AF-A0A959Q7S0-F1
#
_cell.length_a   1.000
_cell.length_b   1.000
_cell.length_c   1.000
_cell.angle_alpha   90.00
_cell.angle_beta   90.00
_cell.angle_gamma   90.00
#
_symmetry.space_group_name_H-M   'P 1'
#
loop_
_entity.id
_entity.type
_entity.pdbx_description
1 polymer ?
#
loop_
_entity_poly.entity_id
_entity_poly.type
_entity_poly.pdbx_seq_one_letter_code
_entity_poly.pdbx_strand_id
1 'polypeptide(L)'
;MPRAISWKKGLSSILFWSIISAAFIGPGTVTTAARSGAEYGLDLLWALFFSTLATILLQEAAARLTVASGKNLGEVVALKYPGSGGRKVQWLLFLTVAFGCAAYQAGNLLGAVAGMQLLSDIPSWIFLLGIGLLAALLLWIGKVQ
;
A
#
# COMPACT_ATOMS: atom_id res chain seq x y z
N MET A 1 23.21 -8.51 -21.65
CA MET A 1 24.40 -8.56 -20.78
C MET A 1 23.99 -8.05 -19.39
N PRO A 2 24.00 -8.88 -18.33
CA PRO A 2 23.68 -8.39 -17.00
C PRO A 2 24.81 -7.44 -16.57
N ARG A 3 24.47 -6.17 -16.35
CA ARG A 3 25.42 -5.19 -15.81
C ARG A 3 25.82 -5.66 -14.41
N ALA A 4 27.11 -5.88 -14.17
CA ALA A 4 27.64 -6.15 -12.84
C ALA A 4 27.25 -4.98 -11.93
N ILE A 5 26.27 -5.21 -11.06
CA ILE A 5 25.83 -4.22 -10.09
C ILE A 5 26.97 -4.04 -9.10
N SER A 6 27.63 -2.89 -9.14
CA SER A 6 28.62 -2.50 -8.13
C SER A 6 27.98 -2.65 -6.75
N TRP A 7 28.63 -3.38 -5.84
CA TRP A 7 28.10 -3.75 -4.52
C TRP A 7 27.48 -2.56 -3.75
N LYS A 8 28.11 -1.37 -3.84
CA LYS A 8 27.60 -0.12 -3.25
C LYS A 8 26.32 0.40 -3.94
N LYS A 9 26.23 0.29 -5.26
CA LYS A 9 25.03 0.69 -6.04
C LYS A 9 23.88 -0.30 -5.82
N GLY A 10 24.18 -1.59 -5.66
CA GLY A 10 23.20 -2.62 -5.35
C GLY A 10 22.58 -2.42 -3.97
N LEU A 11 23.40 -2.20 -2.94
CA LEU A 11 22.93 -1.97 -1.58
C LEU A 11 22.10 -0.68 -1.46
N SER A 12 22.56 0.41 -2.08
CA SER A 12 21.81 1.68 -2.11
C SER A 12 20.44 1.54 -2.79
N SER A 13 20.38 0.81 -3.91
CA SER A 13 19.12 0.49 -4.58
C SER A 13 18.17 -0.30 -3.67
N ILE A 14 18.66 -1.38 -3.05
CA ILE A 14 17.83 -2.21 -2.14
C ILE A 14 17.29 -1.37 -0.98
N LEU A 15 18.13 -0.54 -0.35
CA LEU A 15 17.71 0.31 0.75
C LEU A 15 16.63 1.31 0.30
N PHE A 16 16.83 1.97 -0.83
CA PHE A 16 15.88 2.93 -1.39
C PHE A 16 14.51 2.27 -1.65
N TRP A 17 14.50 1.11 -2.31
CA TRP A 17 13.27 0.36 -2.58
C TRP A 17 12.62 -0.19 -1.30
N SER A 18 13.43 -0.55 -0.29
CA SER A 18 12.91 -1.00 1.01
C SER A 18 12.22 0.13 1.76
N ILE A 19 12.74 1.36 1.70
CA ILE A 19 12.09 2.54 2.31
C ILE A 19 10.76 2.84 1.60
N ILE A 20 10.72 2.77 0.27
CA ILE A 20 9.47 2.95 -0.49
C ILE A 20 8.47 1.85 -0.12
N SER A 21 8.91 0.60 0.02
CA SER A 21 8.07 -0.51 0.45
C SER A 21 7.55 -0.32 1.88
N ALA A 22 8.41 0.15 2.79
CA ALA A 22 8.04 0.43 4.17
C ALA A 22 6.98 1.54 4.29
N ALA A 23 6.90 2.46 3.34
CA ALA A 23 5.84 3.47 3.29
C ALA A 23 4.43 2.88 3.09
N PHE A 24 4.31 1.60 2.69
CA PHE A 24 3.04 0.86 2.68
C PHE A 24 2.61 0.34 4.06
N ILE A 25 3.45 0.46 5.08
CA ILE A 25 3.06 0.26 6.48
C ILE A 25 2.75 1.63 7.07
N GLY A 26 1.49 2.02 6.99
CA GLY A 26 1.01 3.29 7.54
C GLY A 26 0.63 3.22 9.02
N PRO A 27 0.32 4.37 9.62
CA PRO A 27 -0.10 4.46 11.03
C PRO A 27 -1.37 3.64 11.31
N GLY A 28 -2.25 3.44 10.33
CA GLY A 28 -3.42 2.57 10.46
C GLY A 28 -3.06 1.11 10.77
N THR A 29 -2.05 0.58 10.08
CA THR A 29 -1.54 -0.78 10.32
C THR A 29 -0.92 -0.89 11.71
N VAL A 30 -0.15 0.11 12.13
CA VAL A 30 0.47 0.16 13.46
C VAL A 30 -0.59 0.19 14.57
N THR A 31 -1.59 1.07 14.45
CA THR A 31 -2.70 1.15 15.42
C THR A 31 -3.47 -0.16 15.49
N THR A 32 -3.78 -0.76 14.34
CA THR A 32 -4.53 -2.02 14.29
C THR A 32 -3.74 -3.17 14.93
N ALA A 33 -2.44 -3.27 14.63
CA ALA A 33 -1.57 -4.28 15.22
C ALA A 33 -1.43 -4.11 16.75
N ALA A 34 -1.21 -2.88 17.22
CA ALA A 34 -1.11 -2.57 18.64
C ALA A 34 -2.41 -2.89 19.40
N ARG A 35 -3.57 -2.48 18.84
CA ARG A 35 -4.88 -2.77 19.42
C ARG A 35 -5.16 -4.27 19.44
N SER A 36 -4.90 -4.97 18.34
CA SER A 36 -5.12 -6.41 18.24
C SER A 36 -4.23 -7.19 19.22
N GLY A 37 -2.97 -6.77 19.40
CA GLY A 37 -2.08 -7.36 20.41
C GLY A 37 -2.51 -7.08 21.85
N ALA A 38 -3.07 -5.90 22.12
CA ALA A 38 -3.61 -5.57 23.45
C ALA A 38 -4.89 -6.36 23.78
N GLU A 39 -5.73 -6.63 22.78
CA GLU A 39 -7.03 -7.29 22.94
C GLU A 39 -6.95 -8.82 22.89
N TYR A 40 -6.11 -9.37 21.99
CA TYR A 40 -6.00 -10.81 21.72
C TYR A 40 -4.65 -11.43 22.14
N GLY A 41 -3.73 -10.65 22.71
CA GLY A 41 -2.40 -11.14 23.07
C GLY A 41 -1.66 -11.75 21.88
N LEU A 42 -1.27 -13.02 21.99
CA LEU A 42 -0.55 -13.77 20.95
C LEU A 42 -1.45 -14.68 20.10
N ASP A 43 -2.76 -14.70 20.34
CA ASP A 43 -3.69 -15.63 19.70
C ASP A 43 -3.79 -15.42 18.18
N LEU A 44 -3.44 -14.22 17.69
CA LEU A 44 -3.45 -13.87 16.27
C LEU A 44 -2.10 -14.05 15.56
N LEU A 45 -1.05 -14.51 16.26
CA LEU A 45 0.28 -14.68 15.64
C LEU A 45 0.27 -15.67 14.46
N TRP A 46 -0.49 -16.75 14.56
CA TRP A 46 -0.59 -17.72 13.47
C TRP A 46 -1.23 -17.08 12.22
N ALA A 47 -2.26 -16.25 12.40
CA ALA A 47 -2.93 -15.55 11.30
C ALA A 47 -1.97 -14.54 10.65
N LEU A 48 -1.19 -13.81 11.46
CA LEU A 48 -0.15 -12.89 10.98
C LEU A 48 0.92 -13.63 10.16
N PHE A 49 1.36 -14.80 10.62
CA PHE A 49 2.34 -15.62 9.91
C PHE A 49 1.84 -16.06 8.53
N PHE A 50 0.65 -16.66 8.45
CA PHE A 50 0.08 -17.08 7.16
C PHE A 50 -0.25 -15.90 6.24
N SER A 51 -0.72 -14.77 6.78
CA SER A 51 -0.94 -13.55 6.01
C SER A 51 0.36 -13.02 5.41
N THR A 52 1.46 -13.07 6.16
CA THR A 52 2.78 -12.65 5.68
C THR A 52 3.27 -13.55 4.55
N LEU A 53 3.14 -14.88 4.71
CA LEU A 53 3.49 -15.83 3.65
C LEU A 53 2.66 -15.61 2.38
N ALA A 54 1.35 -15.46 2.51
CA ALA A 54 0.46 -15.16 1.39
C ALA A 54 0.88 -13.86 0.68
N THR A 55 1.21 -12.82 1.44
CA THR A 55 1.66 -11.53 0.90
C THR A 55 2.95 -11.68 0.11
N ILE A 56 3.93 -12.42 0.65
CA ILE A 56 5.20 -12.68 -0.05
C ILE A 56 4.94 -13.40 -1.38
N LEU A 57 4.13 -14.45 -1.39
CA LEU A 57 3.82 -15.21 -2.61
C LEU A 57 3.12 -14.35 -3.67
N LEU A 58 2.14 -13.53 -3.27
CA LEU A 58 1.42 -12.65 -4.19
C LEU A 58 2.32 -11.55 -4.76
N GLN A 59 3.16 -10.93 -3.93
CA GLN A 59 4.09 -9.87 -4.37
C GLN A 59 5.19 -10.42 -5.26
N GLU A 60 5.65 -11.64 -5.01
CA GLU A 60 6.63 -12.34 -5.85
C GLU A 60 6.07 -12.61 -7.25
N ALA A 61 4.84 -13.10 -7.34
CA ALA A 61 4.16 -13.31 -8.62
C ALA A 61 3.94 -12.00 -9.40
N ALA A 62 3.52 -10.92 -8.71
CA ALA A 62 3.36 -9.61 -9.32
C ALA A 62 4.69 -9.02 -9.81
N ALA A 63 5.77 -9.20 -9.03
CA ALA A 63 7.11 -8.77 -9.41
C ALA A 63 7.62 -9.54 -10.62
N ARG A 64 7.48 -10.87 -10.65
CA ARG A 64 7.85 -11.71 -11.81
C ARG A 64 7.12 -11.27 -13.07
N LEU A 65 5.82 -11.02 -12.98
CA LEU A 65 5.02 -10.55 -14.12
C LEU A 65 5.56 -9.23 -14.65
N THR A 66 5.81 -8.27 -13.75
CA THR A 66 6.28 -6.92 -14.13
C THR A 66 7.68 -6.97 -14.73
N VAL A 67 8.60 -7.76 -14.15
CA VAL A 67 9.98 -7.92 -14.65
C VAL A 67 10.01 -8.64 -16.01
N ALA A 68 9.19 -9.68 -16.20
CA ALA A 68 9.18 -10.47 -17.42
C ALA A 68 8.48 -9.76 -18.59
N SER A 69 7.38 -9.05 -18.32
CA SER A 69 6.57 -8.39 -19.35
C SER A 69 6.92 -6.93 -19.59
N GLY A 70 7.58 -6.26 -18.63
CA GLY A 70 7.77 -4.81 -18.61
C GLY A 70 6.47 -4.02 -18.42
N LYS A 71 5.37 -4.69 -18.02
CA LYS A 71 4.03 -4.11 -17.90
C LYS A 71 3.46 -4.38 -16.51
N ASN A 72 2.64 -3.46 -16.01
CA ASN A 72 1.94 -3.65 -14.74
C ASN A 72 0.75 -4.62 -14.90
N LEU A 73 0.22 -5.12 -13.78
CA LEU A 73 -0.87 -6.11 -13.79
C LEU A 73 -2.12 -5.60 -14.55
N GLY A 74 -2.46 -4.31 -14.40
CA GLY A 74 -3.60 -3.70 -15.08
C GLY A 74 -3.45 -3.70 -16.61
N GLU A 75 -2.26 -3.36 -17.10
CA GLU A 75 -1.91 -3.40 -18.52
C GLU A 75 -1.94 -4.81 -19.08
N VAL A 76 -1.40 -5.78 -18.34
CA VAL A 76 -1.42 -7.20 -18.75
C VAL A 76 -2.86 -7.72 -18.84
N VAL A 77 -3.71 -7.37 -17.88
CA VAL A 77 -5.14 -7.72 -17.92
C VAL A 77 -5.82 -7.07 -19.12
N ALA A 78 -5.52 -5.80 -19.40
CA ALA A 78 -6.11 -5.09 -20.53
C ALA A 78 -5.74 -5.73 -21.88
N LEU A 79 -4.51 -6.24 -22.00
CA LEU A 79 -4.05 -6.98 -23.18
C LEU A 79 -4.68 -8.37 -23.28
N LYS A 80 -4.88 -9.05 -22.15
CA LYS A 80 -5.45 -10.40 -22.12
C LYS A 80 -6.94 -10.41 -22.46
N TYR A 81 -7.67 -9.36 -22.09
CA TYR A 81 -9.11 -9.21 -22.35
C TYR A 81 -9.40 -7.99 -23.23
N PRO A 82 -9.12 -8.07 -24.54
CA PRO A 82 -9.46 -6.99 -25.47
C PRO A 82 -10.97 -6.95 -25.80
N GLY A 83 -11.46 -5.80 -26.25
CA GLY A 83 -12.83 -5.62 -26.76
C GLY A 83 -13.88 -5.17 -25.73
N SER A 84 -15.14 -5.06 -26.17
CA SER A 84 -16.26 -4.54 -25.37
C SER A 84 -16.64 -5.44 -24.19
N GLY A 85 -16.50 -6.77 -24.34
CA GLY A 85 -16.68 -7.73 -23.25
C GLY A 85 -15.58 -7.68 -22.20
N GLY A 86 -14.32 -7.51 -22.61
CA GLY A 86 -13.16 -7.38 -21.71
C GLY A 86 -13.16 -6.08 -20.91
N ARG A 87 -13.78 -5.02 -21.45
CA ARG A 87 -13.91 -3.72 -20.76
C ARG A 87 -14.65 -3.82 -19.43
N LYS A 88 -15.62 -4.74 -19.29
CA LYS A 88 -16.30 -5.00 -18.02
C LYS A 88 -15.34 -5.52 -16.95
N VAL A 89 -14.45 -6.45 -17.32
CA VAL A 89 -13.44 -7.03 -16.42
C VAL A 89 -12.46 -5.95 -15.96
N GLN A 90 -12.00 -5.11 -16.89
CA GLN A 90 -11.11 -3.99 -16.59
C GLN A 90 -11.75 -3.00 -15.61
N TRP A 91 -13.01 -2.61 -15.83
CA TRP A 91 -13.74 -1.72 -14.93
C TRP A 91 -13.99 -2.33 -13.56
N LEU A 92 -14.36 -3.61 -13.49
CA LEU A 92 -14.56 -4.32 -12.24
C LEU A 92 -13.27 -4.34 -11.40
N LEU A 93 -12.14 -4.65 -12.04
CA LEU A 93 -10.82 -4.64 -11.39
C LEU A 93 -10.44 -3.24 -10.93
N PHE A 94 -10.63 -2.23 -11.78
CA PHE A 94 -10.38 -0.83 -11.42
C PHE A 94 -11.19 -0.42 -10.19
N LEU A 95 -12.49 -0.71 -10.16
CA LEU A 95 -13.35 -0.38 -9.02
C LEU A 95 -12.93 -1.12 -7.75
N THR A 96 -12.58 -2.39 -7.85
CA THR A 96 -12.13 -3.19 -6.70
C THR A 96 -10.83 -2.63 -6.12
N VAL A 97 -9.86 -2.29 -6.98
CA VAL A 97 -8.59 -1.70 -6.56
C VAL A 97 -8.81 -0.30 -5.99
N ALA A 98 -9.63 0.54 -6.64
CA ALA A 98 -9.94 1.88 -6.18
C ALA A 98 -10.61 1.86 -4.80
N PHE A 99 -11.55 0.95 -4.59
CA PHE A 99 -12.20 0.77 -3.29
C PHE A 99 -11.22 0.27 -2.22
N GLY A 100 -10.35 -0.69 -2.56
CA GLY A 100 -9.29 -1.16 -1.67
C GLY A 100 -8.32 -0.04 -1.28
N CYS A 101 -7.89 0.79 -2.23
CA CYS A 101 -7.06 1.96 -1.98
C CYS A 101 -7.77 2.98 -1.08
N ALA A 102 -9.06 3.24 -1.32
CA ALA A 102 -9.84 4.14 -0.47
C ALA A 102 -9.93 3.62 0.97
N ALA A 103 -10.20 2.32 1.16
CA ALA A 103 -10.22 1.69 2.48
C ALA A 103 -8.85 1.75 3.17
N TYR A 104 -7.77 1.47 2.44
CA TYR A 104 -6.39 1.58 2.94
C TYR A 104 -6.06 3.01 3.40
N GLN A 105 -6.40 4.01 2.60
CA GLN A 105 -6.15 5.41 2.96
C GLN A 105 -7.02 5.88 4.12
N ALA A 106 -8.28 5.45 4.19
CA ALA A 106 -9.14 5.69 5.34
C ALA A 106 -8.53 5.10 6.63
N GLY A 107 -8.01 3.87 6.56
CA GLY A 107 -7.30 3.25 7.68
C GLY A 107 -6.07 4.05 8.14
N ASN A 108 -5.26 4.52 7.20
CA ASN A 108 -4.10 5.36 7.52
C ASN A 108 -4.49 6.70 8.14
N LEU A 109 -5.55 7.33 7.65
CA LEU A 109 -6.06 8.59 8.22
C LEU A 109 -6.55 8.38 9.66
N LEU A 110 -7.35 7.33 9.90
CA LEU A 110 -7.85 6.99 11.23
C LEU A 110 -6.71 6.64 12.21
N GLY A 111 -5.72 5.86 11.76
CA GLY A 111 -4.55 5.54 12.58
C GLY A 111 -3.71 6.78 12.92
N ALA A 112 -3.52 7.68 11.95
CA ALA A 112 -2.82 8.95 12.19
C ALA A 112 -3.55 9.81 13.23
N VAL A 113 -4.88 9.94 13.11
CA VAL A 113 -5.69 10.68 14.10
C VAL A 113 -5.61 10.03 15.48
N ALA A 114 -5.72 8.69 15.56
CA ALA A 114 -5.59 7.98 16.83
C ALA A 114 -4.22 8.21 17.49
N GLY A 115 -3.14 8.23 16.70
CA GLY A 115 -1.80 8.57 17.18
C GLY A 115 -1.69 10.01 17.68
N MET A 116 -2.27 10.98 16.96
CA MET A 116 -2.26 12.40 17.35
C MET A 116 -3.05 12.68 18.63
N GLN A 117 -4.15 11.92 18.85
CA GLN A 117 -4.94 12.02 20.08
C GLN A 117 -4.18 11.53 21.32
N LEU A 118 -3.16 10.68 21.17
CA LEU A 118 -2.30 10.30 22.30
C LEU A 118 -1.36 11.43 22.74
N LEU A 119 -1.09 12.40 21.85
CA LEU A 119 -0.17 13.51 22.09
C LEU A 119 -0.87 14.81 22.48
N SER A 120 -2.18 14.92 22.22
CA SER A 120 -2.92 16.16 22.39
C SER A 120 -4.43 15.92 22.57
N ASP A 121 -5.07 16.77 23.38
CA ASP A 121 -6.52 16.70 23.66
C ASP A 121 -7.38 17.43 22.61
N ILE A 122 -6.80 17.76 21.45
CA ILE A 122 -7.52 18.43 20.36
C ILE A 122 -8.55 17.45 19.77
N PRO A 123 -9.78 17.89 19.48
CA PRO A 123 -10.81 17.00 18.96
C PRO A 123 -10.44 16.40 17.60
N SER A 124 -10.74 15.12 17.41
CA SER A 124 -10.34 14.29 16.25
C SER A 124 -10.70 14.89 14.90
N TRP A 125 -11.84 15.56 14.80
CA TRP A 125 -12.31 16.15 13.55
C TRP A 125 -11.34 17.23 13.00
N ILE A 126 -10.63 17.95 13.89
CA ILE A 126 -9.63 18.94 13.48
C ILE A 126 -8.43 18.24 12.83
N PHE A 127 -7.93 17.15 13.42
CA PHE A 127 -6.85 16.36 12.82
C PHE A 127 -7.27 15.70 11.52
N LEU A 128 -8.49 15.17 11.46
CA LEU A 128 -9.02 14.54 10.26
C LEU A 128 -9.08 15.54 9.10
N LEU A 129 -9.60 16.75 9.34
CA LEU A 129 -9.64 17.82 8.33
C LEU A 129 -8.23 18.33 7.99
N GLY A 130 -7.36 18.52 8.99
CA GLY A 130 -6.01 19.01 8.78
C GLY A 130 -5.16 18.08 7.92
N ILE A 131 -5.12 16.78 8.27
CA ILE A 131 -4.39 15.76 7.52
C ILE A 131 -5.02 15.58 6.14
N GLY A 132 -6.36 15.54 6.05
CA GLY A 132 -7.08 15.43 4.79
C GLY A 132 -6.80 16.59 3.83
N LEU A 133 -6.85 17.83 4.32
CA LEU A 133 -6.52 19.03 3.53
C LEU A 133 -5.05 19.03 3.11
N LEU A 134 -4.12 18.67 4.00
CA LEU A 134 -2.71 18.61 3.66
C LEU A 134 -2.44 17.54 2.60
N ALA A 135 -3.05 16.37 2.70
CA ALA A 135 -2.97 15.32 1.70
C ALA A 135 -3.55 15.78 0.35
N ALA A 136 -4.72 16.44 0.36
CA ALA A 136 -5.34 16.99 -0.84
C ALA A 136 -4.47 18.08 -1.50
N LEU A 137 -3.88 18.98 -0.70
CA LEU A 137 -2.96 20.01 -1.19
C LEU A 137 -1.69 19.41 -1.78
N LEU A 138 -1.09 18.40 -1.11
CA LEU A 138 0.08 17.71 -1.63
C LEU A 138 -0.22 16.99 -2.95
N LEU A 139 -1.37 16.31 -3.05
CA LEU A 139 -1.82 15.68 -4.30
C LEU A 139 -2.12 16.71 -5.39
N TRP A 140 -2.62 17.89 -5.03
CA TRP A 140 -2.88 18.98 -5.98
C TRP A 140 -1.60 19.63 -6.52
N ILE A 141 -0.60 19.80 -5.66
CA ILE A 141 0.72 20.35 -6.02
C ILE A 141 1.55 19.32 -6.79
N GLY A 142 1.38 18.04 -6.44
CA GLY A 142 1.98 16.92 -7.14
C GLY A 142 1.47 16.84 -8.56
N LYS A 143 2.16 17.53 -9.49
CA LYS A 143 1.97 17.36 -10.93
C LYS A 143 2.03 15.86 -11.23
N VAL A 144 0.88 15.30 -11.60
CA VAL A 144 0.75 13.95 -12.15
C VAL A 144 1.58 13.94 -13.45
N GLN A 145 2.81 13.44 -13.36
CA GLN A 145 3.65 13.10 -14.51
C GLN A 145 3.49 11.62 -14.81
#